data_AF-A0A523P1R9-F1
#
_entry.id   AF-A0A523P1R9-F1
#
_cell.length_a   1.000
_cell.length_b   1.000
_cell.length_c   1.000
_cell.angle_alpha   90.00
_cell.angle_beta   90.00
_cell.angle_gamma   90.00
#
_symmetry.space_group_name_H-M   'P 1'
#
loop_
_entity.id
_entity.type
_entity.pdbx_description
1 polymer ?
#
loop_
_entity_poly.entity_id
_entity_poly.type
_entity_poly.pdbx_seq_one_letter_code
_entity_poly.pdbx_strand_id
1 'polypeptide(L)' 'MVHTWQWEGSEEETLVAIEFHARGERTTELVVTHERFTTTQAKEAHNKGGNGCLQNFQSWLEGGS' A
#
# COMPACT_ATOMS: atom_id res chain seq x y z
N MET A 1 9.07 -1.36 -7.11
CA MET A 1 9.78 -2.04 -6.00
C MET A 1 8.90 -3.17 -5.50
N VAL A 2 9.47 -4.29 -5.04
CA VAL A 2 8.70 -5.46 -4.57
C VAL A 2 9.31 -5.95 -3.27
N HIS A 3 8.48 -6.17 -2.27
CA HIS A 3 8.86 -6.56 -0.92
C HIS A 3 7.93 -7.64 -0.39
N THR A 4 8.43 -8.49 0.50
CA THR A 4 7.56 -9.34 1.33
C THR A 4 7.22 -8.60 2.63
N TRP A 5 6.08 -8.96 3.21
CA TRP A 5 5.60 -8.42 4.47
C TRP A 5 5.09 -9.54 5.37
N GLN A 6 5.41 -9.46 6.66
CA GLN A 6 4.92 -10.37 7.68
C GLN A 6 4.63 -9.57 8.94
N TRP A 7 3.45 -9.78 9.53
CA TRP A 7 3.10 -9.15 10.80
C TRP A 7 3.82 -9.85 11.96
N GLU A 8 4.15 -9.08 12.99
CA GLU A 8 4.72 -9.62 14.23
C GLU A 8 3.79 -10.69 14.82
N GLY A 9 4.34 -11.89 15.07
CA GLY A 9 3.58 -13.02 15.61
C GLY A 9 2.69 -13.77 14.60
N SER A 10 2.72 -13.43 13.31
CA SER A 10 2.00 -14.14 12.24
C SER A 10 2.94 -15.03 11.43
N GLU A 11 2.49 -16.21 10.99
CA GLU A 11 3.19 -17.02 9.98
C GLU A 11 2.81 -16.64 8.54
N GLU A 12 1.85 -15.72 8.37
CA GLU A 12 1.41 -15.25 7.06
C GLU A 12 2.42 -14.25 6.47
N GLU A 13 3.06 -14.63 5.37
CA GLU A 13 3.85 -13.74 4.53
C GLU A 13 3.04 -13.30 3.31
N THR A 14 2.94 -12.00 3.11
CA THR A 14 2.28 -11.36 1.97
C THR A 14 3.29 -10.65 1.06
N LEU A 15 2.86 -10.22 -0.12
CA LEU A 15 3.69 -9.47 -1.07
C LEU A 15 3.16 -8.06 -1.24
N VAL A 16 4.05 -7.07 -1.22
CA VAL A 16 3.75 -5.67 -1.48
C VAL A 16 4.58 -5.20 -2.68
N ALA A 17 3.90 -4.81 -3.75
CA ALA A 17 4.48 -4.14 -4.91
C ALA A 17 4.13 -2.64 -4.89
N ILE A 18 5.13 -1.81 -5.14
CA ILE A 18 5.02 -0.35 -5.20
C ILE A 18 5.51 0.10 -6.57
N GLU A 19 4.64 0.76 -7.32
CA GLU A 19 4.92 1.24 -8.66
C GLU A 19 4.69 2.74 -8.74
N PHE A 20 5.60 3.43 -9.43
CA PHE A 20 5.49 4.86 -9.72
C PHE A 20 5.38 5.03 -11.23
N HIS A 21 4.31 5.67 -11.67
CA HIS A 21 4.10 6.00 -13.06
C HIS A 21 4.07 7.52 -13.24
N ALA A 22 4.86 8.03 -14.17
CA ALA A 22 4.78 9.43 -14.54
C ALA A 22 3.41 9.74 -15.18
N ARG A 23 2.78 10.84 -14.76
CA ARG A 23 1.50 11.35 -15.28
C ARG A 23 1.66 12.83 -15.63
N GLY A 24 2.61 13.13 -16.53
CA GLY A 24 3.02 14.49 -16.86
C GLY A 24 4.18 14.97 -15.99
N GLU A 25 4.50 16.26 -16.06
CA GLU A 25 5.73 16.81 -15.48
C GLU A 25 5.71 16.97 -13.96
N ARG A 26 4.52 17.06 -13.35
CA ARG A 26 4.35 17.37 -11.92
C ARG A 26 3.43 16.40 -11.19
N THR A 27 3.10 15.28 -11.81
CA THR A 27 2.17 14.30 -11.24
C THR A 27 2.74 12.91 -11.40
N THR A 28 2.68 12.15 -10.30
CA THR A 28 3.06 10.75 -10.25
C THR A 28 1.86 9.96 -9.77
N GLU A 29 1.50 8.92 -10.50
CA GLU A 29 0.59 7.90 -10.00
C GLU A 29 1.39 6.88 -9.21
N LEU A 30 0.99 6.68 -7.95
CA LEU A 30 1.51 5.66 -7.06
C LEU A 30 0.50 4.51 -7.00
N VAL A 31 0.91 3.32 -7.43
CA VAL A 31 0.11 2.09 -7.31
C VAL A 31 0.76 1.21 -6.25
N VAL A 32 -0.02 0.83 -5.25
CA VAL A 32 0.38 -0.14 -4.21
C VAL A 32 -0.49 -1.38 -4.35
N THR A 33 0.12 -2.50 -4.72
CA THR A 33 -0.55 -3.81 -4.78
C THR A 33 -0.09 -4.63 -3.59
N HIS A 34 -1.02 -4.99 -2.72
CA HIS A 34 -0.78 -5.93 -1.62
C HIS A 34 -1.55 -7.22 -1.89
N GLU A 35 -0.84 -8.35 -1.94
CA GLU A 35 -1.40 -9.63 -2.34
C GLU A 35 -0.82 -10.80 -1.53
N ARG A 36 -1.25 -12.03 -1.86
CA ARG A 36 -0.95 -13.30 -1.15
C ARG A 36 -1.56 -13.43 0.25
N PHE A 37 -2.63 -12.68 0.52
CA PHE A 37 -3.46 -12.94 1.70
C PHE A 37 -4.02 -14.36 1.66
N THR A 38 -3.99 -15.03 2.80
CA THR A 38 -4.50 -16.39 3.01
C THR A 38 -6.01 -16.44 2.85
N THR A 39 -6.71 -15.37 3.22
CA THR A 39 -8.17 -15.28 3.12
C THR A 39 -8.63 -13.94 2.56
N THR A 40 -9.78 -13.96 1.87
CA THR A 40 -10.44 -12.73 1.41
C THR A 40 -10.80 -11.82 2.57
N GLN A 41 -11.18 -12.37 3.72
CA GLN A 41 -11.51 -11.58 4.90
C GLN A 41 -10.29 -10.81 5.44
N ALA A 42 -9.12 -11.45 5.50
CA ALA A 42 -7.86 -10.80 5.90
C ALA A 42 -7.49 -9.67 4.92
N LYS A 43 -7.62 -9.92 3.62
CA LYS A 43 -7.44 -8.89 2.57
C LYS A 43 -8.36 -7.69 2.80
N GLU A 44 -9.66 -7.90 2.98
CA GLU A 44 -10.63 -6.80 3.13
C GLU A 44 -10.41 -6.00 4.43
N ALA A 45 -10.08 -6.70 5.53
CA ALA A 45 -9.70 -6.05 6.78
C ALA A 45 -8.45 -5.18 6.61
N HIS A 46 -7.44 -5.69 5.89
CA HIS A 46 -6.23 -4.95 5.57
C HIS A 46 -6.51 -3.73 4.68
N ASN A 47 -7.31 -3.88 3.62
CA ASN A 47 -7.64 -2.81 2.69
C ASN A 47 -8.24 -1.59 3.38
N LYS A 48 -9.10 -1.79 4.38
CA LYS A 48 -9.70 -0.69 5.14
C LYS A 48 -8.64 0.15 5.85
N GLY A 49 -7.66 -0.49 6.50
CA GLY A 49 -6.55 0.20 7.16
C GLY A 49 -5.54 0.80 6.17
N GLY A 50 -5.20 0.05 5.13
CA GLY A 50 -4.25 0.46 4.10
C GLY A 50 -4.70 1.71 3.33
N ASN A 51 -5.98 1.78 2.96
CA ASN A 51 -6.53 2.97 2.29
C ASN A 51 -6.42 4.23 3.17
N GLY A 52 -6.62 4.11 4.48
CA GLY A 52 -6.43 5.22 5.40
C GLY A 52 -4.98 5.71 5.46
N CYS A 53 -4.01 4.79 5.39
CA CYS A 53 -2.59 5.14 5.32
C CYS A 53 -2.25 5.95 4.06
N LEU A 54 -2.75 5.51 2.90
CA LEU A 54 -2.54 6.22 1.62
C LEU A 54 -3.21 7.59 1.60
N GLN A 55 -4.41 7.73 2.17
CA GLN A 55 -5.08 9.02 2.32
C GLN A 55 -4.26 9.99 3.19
N ASN A 56 -3.74 9.52 4.33
CA ASN A 56 -2.90 10.35 5.19
C ASN A 56 -1.60 10.74 4.50
N PHE A 57 -0.98 9.83 3.75
CA PHE A 57 0.22 10.12 2.96
C PHE A 57 -0.05 11.18 1.89
N GLN A 58 -1.18 11.09 1.19
CA GLN A 58 -1.59 12.12 0.25
C GLN A 58 -1.78 13.48 0.94
N SER A 59 -2.52 13.52 2.05
CA SER A 59 -2.72 14.75 2.82
C SER A 59 -1.39 15.35 3.30
N TRP A 60 -0.41 14.52 3.69
CA TRP A 60 0.92 14.98 4.08
C TRP A 60 1.69 15.59 2.90
N LEU A 61 1.63 14.99 1.71
CA LEU A 61 2.23 15.55 0.50
C LEU A 61 1.62 16.90 0.12
N GLU A 62 0.30 17.05 0.28
CA GLU A 62 -0.43 18.27 -0.04
C GLU A 62 -0.24 19.38 1.02
N GLY A 63 -0.01 19.01 2.27
CA GLY A 63 0.16 19.93 3.40
C GLY A 63 1.50 20.66 3.48
N GLY A 64 2.47 20.27 2.65
CA GLY A 64 3.79 20.90 2.58
C GLY A 64 4.78 20.37 3.62
N SER A 65 5.79 19.64 3.15
CA SER A 65 7.06 19.38 3.83
C SER A 65 8.02 20.56 3.70
#